data_AF-A0A0S8KUQ1-F1
#
_entry.id   AF-A0A0S8KUQ1-F1
#
_cell.length_a   1.000
_cell.length_b   1.000
_cell.length_c   1.000
_cell.angle_alpha   90.00
_cell.angle_beta   90.00
_cell.angle_gamma   90.00
#
_symmetry.space_group_name_H-M   'P 1'
#
loop_
_entity.id
_entity.type
_entity.pdbx_description
1 polymer ?
#
loop_
_entity_poly.entity_id
_entity_poly.type
_entity_poly.pdbx_seq_one_letter_code
_entity_poly.pdbx_strand_id
1 'polypeptide(L)'
;MFRLNKNIISVFTIATLLLGIISLLWLVYDYFLYNQIKPVILGFGELGSLEQLAEFVWLSYLFMFMVHIIAGITLLLHLRYFRVIGLINILIVLFGITSFLAVFSDWAILGDISKEYEAGLDTSGEWPILYILLGIHTIFFLLLTGVSAAVLRRLKEKRGEEMTVQKDEMVFTAAQYVGLICGVIGLFWTVFALVVSQRLPVSYYHMLASSIMILIPYGLVVLYWFILKCNEKIGDWYDEKQSRDVYRSGFTTLVLTIPLMLALFLVIHNDALFIRGDYFWFPFLIFTSLFLFSLLTLVSYRRT
;
A
#
# COMPACT_ATOMS: atom_id res chain seq x y z
N MET A 1 -18.79 -22.28 -6.17
CA MET A 1 -17.67 -22.51 -5.22
C MET A 1 -16.39 -22.64 -6.03
N PHE A 2 -15.54 -21.61 -6.07
CA PHE A 2 -14.27 -21.65 -6.79
C PHE A 2 -13.29 -22.57 -6.04
N ARG A 3 -12.98 -23.75 -6.59
CA ARG A 3 -11.88 -24.58 -6.08
C ARG A 3 -10.57 -23.92 -6.49
N LEU A 4 -9.78 -23.47 -5.52
CA LEU A 4 -8.47 -22.89 -5.81
C LEU A 4 -7.48 -24.02 -6.15
N ASN A 5 -7.07 -24.09 -7.42
CA ASN A 5 -6.16 -25.13 -7.86
C ASN A 5 -4.74 -24.87 -7.32
N LYS A 6 -4.16 -25.87 -6.66
CA LYS A 6 -2.79 -25.87 -6.15
C LYS A 6 -1.76 -25.48 -7.23
N ASN A 7 -1.98 -25.88 -8.48
CA ASN A 7 -1.10 -25.55 -9.60
C ASN A 7 -1.09 -24.05 -9.87
N ILE A 8 -2.24 -23.38 -9.81
CA ILE A 8 -2.35 -21.92 -10.00
C ILE A 8 -1.53 -21.21 -8.91
N ILE A 9 -1.71 -21.60 -7.65
CA ILE A 9 -0.98 -20.99 -6.53
C ILE A 9 0.53 -21.21 -6.69
N SER A 10 0.93 -22.42 -7.09
CA SER A 10 2.35 -22.74 -7.29
C SER A 10 2.97 -21.88 -8.39
N VAL A 11 2.28 -21.71 -9.53
CA VAL A 11 2.74 -20.86 -10.64
C VAL A 11 2.91 -19.41 -10.20
N PHE A 12 1.88 -18.83 -9.58
CA PHE A 12 1.94 -17.45 -9.07
C PHE A 12 3.05 -17.28 -8.02
N THR A 13 3.26 -18.27 -7.16
CA THR A 13 4.30 -18.21 -6.14
C THR A 13 5.71 -18.33 -6.72
N ILE A 14 5.92 -19.19 -7.72
CA ILE A 14 7.22 -19.30 -8.42
C ILE A 14 7.51 -17.99 -9.17
N ALA A 15 6.54 -17.45 -9.91
CA ALA A 15 6.69 -16.19 -10.61
C ALA A 15 7.03 -15.06 -9.63
N THR A 16 6.29 -14.93 -8.53
CA THR A 16 6.52 -13.91 -7.49
C THR A 16 7.88 -14.06 -6.82
N LEU A 17 8.34 -15.29 -6.56
CA LEU A 17 9.66 -15.55 -6.02
C LEU A 17 10.77 -15.05 -6.97
N LEU A 18 10.69 -15.43 -8.25
CA LEU A 18 11.67 -15.02 -9.26
C LEU A 18 11.67 -13.49 -9.46
N LEU A 19 10.49 -12.90 -9.59
CA LEU A 19 10.34 -11.44 -9.73
C LEU A 19 10.83 -10.70 -8.49
N GLY A 20 10.62 -11.24 -7.28
CA GLY A 20 11.14 -10.67 -6.04
C GLY A 20 12.68 -10.70 -6.00
N ILE A 21 13.32 -11.78 -6.47
CA ILE A 21 14.78 -11.86 -6.59
C ILE A 21 15.29 -10.84 -7.60
N ILE A 22 14.65 -10.73 -8.77
CA ILE A 22 15.03 -9.74 -9.79
C ILE A 22 14.86 -8.31 -9.25
N SER A 23 13.80 -8.04 -8.47
CA SER A 23 13.58 -6.73 -7.85
C SER A 23 14.68 -6.40 -6.83
N LEU A 24 15.18 -7.38 -6.07
CA LEU A 24 16.33 -7.17 -5.18
C LEU A 24 17.61 -6.83 -5.96
N LEU A 25 17.83 -7.43 -7.14
CA LEU A 25 18.96 -7.08 -8.01
C LEU A 25 18.84 -5.65 -8.54
N TRP A 26 17.64 -5.22 -8.93
CA TRP A 26 17.35 -3.83 -9.29
C TRP A 26 17.65 -2.86 -8.14
N LEU A 27 17.24 -3.18 -6.91
CA LEU A 27 17.54 -2.32 -5.76
C LEU A 27 19.04 -2.19 -5.47
N VAL A 28 19.82 -3.26 -5.69
CA VAL A 28 21.29 -3.20 -5.60
C VAL A 28 21.87 -2.30 -6.69
N TYR A 29 21.34 -2.40 -7.91
CA TYR A 29 21.71 -1.52 -9.02
C TYR A 29 21.40 -0.05 -8.69
N ASP A 30 20.18 0.25 -8.26
CA ASP A 30 19.75 1.60 -7.91
C ASP A 30 20.60 2.18 -6.76
N TYR A 31 20.88 1.39 -5.72
CA TYR A 31 21.78 1.79 -4.63
C TYR A 31 23.17 2.16 -5.13
N PHE A 32 23.76 1.32 -6.00
CA PHE A 32 25.09 1.56 -6.55
C PHE A 32 25.12 2.81 -7.43
N LEU A 33 24.07 3.02 -8.21
CA LEU A 33 23.97 4.17 -9.10
C LEU A 33 23.75 5.48 -8.34
N TYR A 34 22.88 5.48 -7.32
CA TYR A 34 22.69 6.65 -6.45
C TYR A 34 23.98 7.09 -5.78
N ASN A 35 24.83 6.15 -5.34
CA ASN A 35 26.11 6.50 -4.73
C ASN A 35 27.12 7.12 -5.73
N GLN A 36 26.98 6.84 -7.02
CA GLN A 36 27.82 7.45 -8.06
C GLN A 36 27.29 8.78 -8.57
N ILE A 37 25.97 8.87 -8.78
CA ILE A 37 25.32 10.07 -9.33
C ILE A 37 25.25 11.18 -8.28
N LYS A 38 24.91 10.85 -7.03
CA LYS A 38 24.76 11.83 -5.94
C LYS A 38 25.91 12.83 -5.82
N PRO A 39 27.20 12.41 -5.71
CA PRO A 39 28.30 13.37 -5.58
C PRO A 39 28.47 14.26 -6.81
N VAL A 40 28.13 13.76 -8.01
CA VAL A 40 28.20 14.53 -9.26
C VAL A 40 27.09 15.58 -9.30
N ILE A 41 25.85 15.19 -8.98
CA ILE A 41 24.69 16.10 -8.92
C ILE A 41 24.89 17.20 -7.87
N LEU A 42 25.34 16.84 -6.66
CA LEU A 42 25.59 17.82 -5.59
C LEU A 42 26.78 18.74 -5.90
N GLY A 43 27.71 18.30 -6.75
CA GLY A 43 28.82 19.10 -7.26
C GLY A 43 28.49 19.92 -8.50
N PHE A 44 27.25 19.83 -9.02
CA PHE A 44 26.83 20.41 -10.30
C PHE A 44 27.76 20.04 -11.47
N GLY A 45 28.32 18.82 -11.45
CA GLY A 45 29.22 18.32 -12.48
C GLY A 45 28.50 17.59 -13.61
N GLU A 46 29.11 17.50 -14.79
CA GLU A 46 28.52 16.79 -15.93
C GLU A 46 28.43 15.28 -15.67
N LEU A 47 27.26 14.69 -15.95
CA LEU A 47 26.99 13.26 -15.72
C LEU A 47 27.70 12.34 -16.73
N GLY A 48 27.91 12.80 -17.97
CA GLY A 48 28.55 12.00 -19.02
C GLY A 48 27.87 10.64 -19.22
N SER A 49 28.63 9.55 -19.11
CA SER A 49 28.08 8.19 -19.25
C SER A 49 27.16 7.76 -18.12
N LEU A 50 27.17 8.45 -16.97
CA LEU A 50 26.26 8.15 -15.85
C LEU A 50 24.81 8.49 -16.18
N GLU A 51 24.58 9.45 -17.08
CA GLU A 51 23.23 9.85 -17.50
C GLU A 51 22.48 8.70 -18.18
N GLN A 52 23.14 8.02 -19.13
CA GLN A 52 22.58 6.85 -19.80
C GLN A 52 22.30 5.70 -18.83
N LEU A 53 23.11 5.55 -17.78
CA LEU A 53 22.86 4.57 -16.73
C LEU A 53 21.69 5.01 -15.85
N ALA A 54 21.58 6.30 -15.52
CA ALA A 54 20.49 6.87 -14.73
C ALA A 54 19.11 6.60 -15.35
N GLU A 55 19.03 6.59 -16.67
CA GLU A 55 17.80 6.24 -17.38
C GLU A 55 17.29 4.83 -17.04
N PHE A 56 18.11 3.88 -16.63
CA PHE A 56 17.60 2.55 -16.26
C PHE A 56 16.91 2.51 -14.89
N VAL A 57 17.06 3.56 -14.07
CA VAL A 57 16.41 3.63 -12.74
C VAL A 57 14.89 3.72 -12.89
N TRP A 58 14.36 4.52 -13.82
CA TRP A 58 12.90 4.59 -13.98
C TRP A 58 12.32 3.24 -14.45
N LEU A 59 13.08 2.47 -15.23
CA LEU A 59 12.70 1.12 -15.66
C LEU A 59 12.63 0.16 -14.47
N SER A 60 13.53 0.30 -13.49
CA SER A 60 13.52 -0.47 -12.24
C SER A 60 12.21 -0.26 -11.48
N TYR A 61 11.78 1.01 -11.31
CA TYR A 61 10.55 1.34 -10.60
C TYR A 61 9.29 0.96 -11.37
N LEU A 62 9.27 1.09 -12.69
CA LEU A 62 8.18 0.58 -13.52
C LEU A 62 8.06 -0.94 -13.39
N PHE A 63 9.18 -1.66 -13.40
CA PHE A 63 9.21 -3.10 -13.17
C PHE A 63 8.67 -3.43 -11.77
N MET A 64 9.16 -2.75 -10.73
CA MET A 64 8.69 -2.96 -9.35
C MET A 64 7.19 -2.70 -9.21
N PHE A 65 6.64 -1.66 -9.85
CA PHE A 65 5.19 -1.41 -9.88
C PHE A 65 4.41 -2.64 -10.37
N MET A 66 4.83 -3.25 -11.49
CA MET A 66 4.20 -4.45 -12.03
C MET A 66 4.35 -5.64 -11.09
N VAL A 67 5.50 -5.79 -10.44
CA VAL A 67 5.73 -6.84 -9.45
C VAL A 67 4.82 -6.69 -8.23
N HIS A 68 4.53 -5.47 -7.77
CA HIS A 68 3.59 -5.25 -6.65
C HIS A 68 2.18 -5.76 -6.97
N ILE A 69 1.70 -5.59 -8.20
CA ILE A 69 0.38 -6.09 -8.63
C ILE A 69 0.36 -7.63 -8.54
N ILE A 70 1.39 -8.29 -9.10
CA ILE A 70 1.51 -9.76 -9.09
C ILE A 70 1.68 -10.28 -7.64
N ALA A 71 2.46 -9.59 -6.83
CA ALA A 71 2.67 -9.91 -5.42
C ALA A 71 1.35 -9.81 -4.63
N GLY A 72 0.58 -8.74 -4.84
CA GLY A 72 -0.73 -8.56 -4.20
C GLY A 72 -1.69 -9.70 -4.51
N ILE A 73 -1.80 -10.09 -5.78
CA ILE A 73 -2.61 -11.25 -6.21
C ILE A 73 -2.11 -12.53 -5.52
N THR A 74 -0.80 -12.76 -5.52
CA THR A 74 -0.18 -13.96 -4.93
C THR A 74 -0.42 -14.05 -3.43
N LEU A 75 -0.31 -12.94 -2.69
CA LEU A 75 -0.57 -12.89 -1.26
C LEU A 75 -2.05 -13.19 -0.95
N LEU A 76 -2.99 -12.67 -1.76
CA LEU A 76 -4.41 -13.00 -1.61
C LEU A 76 -4.67 -14.49 -1.87
N LEU A 77 -4.02 -15.08 -2.89
CA LEU A 77 -4.10 -16.52 -3.15
C LEU A 77 -3.53 -17.34 -2.00
N HIS A 78 -2.41 -16.92 -1.38
CA HIS A 78 -1.84 -17.57 -0.21
C HIS A 78 -2.81 -17.54 0.98
N LEU A 79 -3.41 -16.38 1.26
CA LEU A 79 -4.37 -16.23 2.36
C LEU A 79 -5.61 -17.10 2.15
N ARG A 80 -6.14 -17.14 0.93
CA ARG A 80 -7.29 -18.00 0.58
C ARG A 80 -6.97 -19.49 0.74
N TYR A 81 -5.76 -19.90 0.32
CA TYR A 81 -5.37 -21.29 0.38
C TYR A 81 -5.04 -21.73 1.80
N PHE A 82 -4.17 -21.02 2.52
CA PHE A 82 -3.70 -21.48 3.84
C PHE A 82 -4.62 -21.09 5.00
N ARG A 83 -5.48 -20.07 4.83
CA ARG A 83 -6.42 -19.57 5.86
C ARG A 83 -5.77 -19.20 7.19
N VAL A 84 -4.56 -18.67 7.14
CA VAL A 84 -3.85 -18.21 8.32
C VAL A 84 -3.41 -16.78 8.08
N ILE A 85 -3.82 -15.88 8.99
CA ILE A 85 -3.30 -14.53 9.08
C ILE A 85 -2.45 -14.46 10.35
N GLY A 86 -1.15 -14.60 10.20
CA GLY A 86 -0.18 -14.40 11.27
C GLY A 86 0.47 -13.00 11.21
N LEU A 87 1.35 -12.72 12.16
CA LEU A 87 2.12 -11.46 12.20
C LEU A 87 2.88 -11.21 10.89
N ILE A 88 3.50 -12.24 10.32
CA ILE A 88 4.25 -12.13 9.05
C ILE A 88 3.34 -11.69 7.90
N ASN A 89 2.08 -12.17 7.84
CA ASN A 89 1.12 -11.75 6.83
C ASN A 89 0.72 -10.28 6.98
N ILE A 90 0.61 -9.79 8.22
CA ILE A 90 0.31 -8.38 8.48
C ILE A 90 1.51 -7.52 8.09
N LEU A 91 2.73 -7.93 8.46
CA LEU A 91 3.96 -7.21 8.14
C LEU A 91 4.21 -7.13 6.64
N ILE A 92 4.05 -8.24 5.89
CA ILE A 92 4.25 -8.23 4.43
C ILE A 92 3.20 -7.37 3.71
N VAL A 93 1.95 -7.32 4.21
CA VAL A 93 0.92 -6.42 3.66
C VAL A 93 1.25 -4.97 3.99
N LEU A 94 1.66 -4.67 5.22
CA LEU A 94 2.09 -3.33 5.62
C LEU A 94 3.25 -2.83 4.76
N PHE A 95 4.36 -3.57 4.73
CA PHE A 95 5.52 -3.21 3.91
C PHE A 95 5.20 -3.23 2.42
N GLY A 96 4.32 -4.10 1.95
CA GLY A 96 3.87 -4.13 0.56
C GLY A 96 3.05 -2.90 0.15
N ILE A 97 2.16 -2.41 1.02
CA ILE A 97 1.42 -1.17 0.79
C ILE A 97 2.36 0.02 0.83
N THR A 98 3.22 0.13 1.84
CA THR A 98 4.16 1.26 1.93
C THR A 98 5.16 1.25 0.78
N SER A 99 5.66 0.07 0.39
CA SER A 99 6.53 -0.11 -0.77
C SER A 99 5.80 0.25 -2.07
N PHE A 100 4.55 -0.16 -2.26
CA PHE A 100 3.78 0.22 -3.44
C PHE A 100 3.59 1.74 -3.55
N LEU A 101 3.26 2.42 -2.45
CA LEU A 101 3.14 3.88 -2.41
C LEU A 101 4.49 4.58 -2.61
N ALA A 102 5.56 3.99 -2.08
CA ALA A 102 6.92 4.49 -2.24
C ALA A 102 7.33 4.57 -3.71
N VAL A 103 6.96 3.60 -4.56
CA VAL A 103 7.29 3.63 -6.01
C VAL A 103 6.89 4.95 -6.69
N PHE A 104 5.75 5.52 -6.31
CA PHE A 104 5.33 6.82 -6.86
C PHE A 104 6.08 8.00 -6.23
N SER A 105 6.48 7.86 -4.96
CA SER A 105 7.30 8.84 -4.26
C SER A 105 8.72 8.87 -4.84
N ASP A 106 9.30 7.72 -5.17
CA ASP A 106 10.58 7.64 -5.88
C ASP A 106 10.50 8.35 -7.24
N TRP A 107 9.42 8.13 -8.00
CA TRP A 107 9.22 8.81 -9.27
C TRP A 107 9.14 10.33 -9.12
N ALA A 108 8.42 10.81 -8.11
CA ALA A 108 8.32 12.25 -7.83
C ALA A 108 9.67 12.84 -7.42
N ILE A 109 10.35 12.23 -6.45
CA ILE A 109 11.61 12.74 -5.89
C ILE A 109 12.72 12.71 -6.94
N LEU A 110 12.84 11.64 -7.74
CA LEU A 110 13.82 11.59 -8.83
C LEU A 110 13.53 12.65 -9.90
N GLY A 111 12.25 12.90 -10.19
CA GLY A 111 11.85 13.98 -11.10
C GLY A 111 12.20 15.37 -10.56
N ASP A 112 12.06 15.58 -9.26
CA ASP A 112 12.42 16.84 -8.61
C ASP A 112 13.94 17.02 -8.59
N ILE A 113 14.71 16.00 -8.20
CA ILE A 113 16.18 16.00 -8.27
C ILE A 113 16.65 16.37 -9.69
N SER A 114 16.06 15.79 -10.73
CA SER A 114 16.45 16.07 -12.11
C SER A 114 16.24 17.55 -12.47
N LYS A 115 15.06 18.10 -12.16
CA LYS A 115 14.72 19.50 -12.48
C LYS A 115 15.53 20.50 -11.67
N GLU A 116 15.74 20.20 -10.39
CA GLU A 116 16.50 21.05 -9.48
C GLU A 116 17.98 21.05 -9.86
N TYR A 117 18.53 19.89 -10.22
CA TYR A 117 19.88 19.77 -10.77
C TYR A 117 20.05 20.60 -12.05
N GLU A 118 19.12 20.48 -13.01
CA GLU A 118 19.13 21.30 -14.24
C GLU A 118 19.03 22.80 -13.96
N ALA A 119 18.31 23.18 -12.90
CA ALA A 119 18.16 24.56 -12.46
C ALA A 119 19.31 25.08 -11.58
N GLY A 120 20.30 24.24 -11.24
CA GLY A 120 21.40 24.61 -10.35
C GLY A 120 20.98 24.79 -8.89
N LEU A 121 19.93 24.10 -8.45
CA LEU A 121 19.40 24.12 -7.08
C LEU A 121 19.95 22.98 -6.23
N ASP A 122 20.01 23.19 -4.91
CA ASP A 122 20.46 22.16 -3.97
C ASP A 122 19.45 21.03 -3.87
N THR A 123 19.93 19.79 -4.00
CA THR A 123 19.14 18.54 -3.92
C THR A 123 19.52 17.69 -2.70
N SER A 124 20.24 18.26 -1.72
CA SER A 124 20.78 17.51 -0.59
C SER A 124 19.72 16.88 0.30
N GLY A 125 18.51 17.45 0.37
CA GLY A 125 17.40 17.00 1.22
C GLY A 125 16.65 15.79 0.67
N GLU A 126 16.70 15.57 -0.63
CA GLU A 126 15.95 14.57 -1.38
C GLU A 126 16.62 13.19 -1.29
N TRP A 127 17.96 13.15 -1.31
CA TRP A 127 18.74 11.90 -1.29
C TRP A 127 18.47 11.03 -0.05
N PRO A 128 18.45 11.55 1.19
CA PRO A 128 18.10 10.74 2.37
C PRO A 128 16.73 10.07 2.23
N ILE A 129 15.76 10.76 1.62
CA ILE A 129 14.41 10.22 1.42
C ILE A 129 14.47 9.05 0.45
N LEU A 130 15.15 9.17 -0.69
CA LEU A 130 15.35 8.05 -1.63
C LEU A 130 15.97 6.81 -0.97
N TYR A 131 17.02 6.99 -0.14
CA TYR A 131 17.63 5.85 0.57
C TYR A 131 16.67 5.19 1.58
N ILE A 132 15.80 5.97 2.23
CA ILE A 132 14.77 5.43 3.12
C ILE A 132 13.74 4.61 2.31
N LEU A 133 13.27 5.14 1.17
CA LEU A 133 12.33 4.43 0.29
C LEU A 133 12.94 3.14 -0.26
N LEU A 134 14.20 3.18 -0.70
CA LEU A 134 14.98 2.01 -1.11
C LEU A 134 15.05 0.94 -0.01
N GLY A 135 15.23 1.36 1.25
CA GLY A 135 15.18 0.49 2.41
C GLY A 135 13.82 -0.18 2.61
N ILE A 136 12.72 0.57 2.45
CA ILE A 136 11.34 0.05 2.52
C ILE A 136 11.12 -1.02 1.45
N HIS A 137 11.51 -0.76 0.20
CA HIS A 137 11.43 -1.72 -0.90
C HIS A 137 12.25 -2.98 -0.59
N THR A 138 13.47 -2.81 -0.09
CA THR A 138 14.35 -3.93 0.26
C THR A 138 13.70 -4.84 1.30
N ILE A 139 13.15 -4.28 2.38
CA ILE A 139 12.45 -5.04 3.42
C ILE A 139 11.26 -5.79 2.83
N PHE A 140 10.45 -5.12 2.01
CA PHE A 140 9.30 -5.75 1.36
C PHE A 140 9.71 -6.94 0.48
N PHE A 141 10.68 -6.78 -0.42
CA PHE A 141 11.09 -7.85 -1.32
C PHE A 141 11.80 -9.01 -0.61
N LEU A 142 12.54 -8.75 0.48
CA LEU A 142 13.08 -9.81 1.34
C LEU A 142 11.96 -10.62 2.01
N LEU A 143 10.94 -9.94 2.56
CA LEU A 143 9.76 -10.62 3.12
C LEU A 143 9.00 -11.42 2.04
N LEU A 144 8.80 -10.83 0.86
CA LEU A 144 8.07 -11.46 -0.25
C LEU A 144 8.75 -12.73 -0.75
N THR A 145 10.07 -12.66 -0.97
CA THR A 145 10.86 -13.81 -1.41
C THR A 145 10.89 -14.90 -0.33
N GLY A 146 11.10 -14.53 0.93
CA GLY A 146 11.10 -15.45 2.06
C GLY A 146 9.76 -16.18 2.24
N VAL A 147 8.64 -15.43 2.23
CA VAL A 147 7.28 -15.99 2.32
C VAL A 147 6.98 -16.90 1.13
N SER A 148 7.30 -16.46 -0.10
CA SER A 148 7.06 -17.26 -1.31
C SER A 148 7.84 -18.57 -1.30
N ALA A 149 9.11 -18.55 -0.86
CA ALA A 149 9.92 -19.75 -0.70
C ALA A 149 9.34 -20.69 0.38
N ALA A 150 8.90 -20.16 1.52
CA ALA A 150 8.28 -20.95 2.59
C ALA A 150 6.96 -21.59 2.14
N VAL A 151 6.14 -20.86 1.38
CA VAL A 151 4.90 -21.38 0.79
C VAL A 151 5.18 -22.51 -0.20
N LEU A 152 6.17 -22.37 -1.08
CA LEU A 152 6.53 -23.45 -2.01
C LEU A 152 6.98 -24.73 -1.31
N ARG A 153 7.72 -24.60 -0.19
CA ARG A 153 8.08 -25.76 0.65
C ARG A 153 6.82 -26.45 1.20
N ARG A 154 5.91 -25.69 1.81
CA ARG A 154 4.64 -26.20 2.34
C ARG A 154 3.76 -26.86 1.26
N LEU A 155 3.72 -26.28 0.05
CA LEU A 155 2.99 -26.86 -1.08
C LEU A 155 3.59 -28.20 -1.53
N LYS A 156 4.90 -28.39 -1.44
CA LYS A 156 5.53 -29.69 -1.75
C LYS A 156 5.17 -30.75 -0.71
N GLU A 157 5.15 -30.39 0.57
CA GLU A 157 4.82 -31.29 1.69
C GLU A 157 3.36 -31.77 1.66
N LYS A 158 2.40 -30.88 1.37
CA LYS A 158 0.96 -31.21 1.29
C LYS A 158 0.53 -31.83 -0.06
N ARG A 159 1.23 -32.86 -0.53
CA ARG A 159 0.93 -33.50 -1.83
C ARG A 159 -0.28 -34.45 -1.71
N GLY A 160 -1.49 -33.95 -1.99
CA GLY A 160 -2.69 -34.81 -2.16
C GLY A 160 -4.01 -34.28 -1.61
N GLU A 161 -4.02 -33.21 -0.80
CA GLU A 161 -5.25 -32.68 -0.21
C GLU A 161 -5.90 -31.59 -1.08
N GLU A 162 -7.01 -31.91 -1.74
CA GLU A 162 -7.93 -30.89 -2.26
C GLU A 162 -8.66 -30.24 -1.08
N MET A 163 -8.24 -29.04 -0.69
CA MET A 163 -8.94 -28.30 0.36
C MET A 163 -10.17 -27.61 -0.24
N THR A 164 -11.36 -28.02 0.20
CA THR A 164 -12.61 -27.33 -0.14
C THR A 164 -12.58 -25.91 0.43
N VAL A 165 -12.49 -24.91 -0.45
CA VAL A 165 -12.57 -23.48 -0.10
C VAL A 165 -13.96 -23.19 0.51
N GLN A 166 -14.05 -23.14 1.84
CA GLN A 166 -15.20 -22.53 2.52
C GLN A 166 -15.09 -21.00 2.40
N LYS A 167 -16.25 -20.34 2.43
CA LYS A 167 -16.52 -18.93 2.07
C LYS A 167 -15.35 -17.97 2.33
N ASP A 168 -15.16 -17.01 1.41
CA ASP A 168 -14.02 -16.06 1.27
C ASP A 168 -13.77 -15.07 2.46
N GLU A 169 -13.91 -15.52 3.71
CA GLU A 169 -13.66 -14.76 4.94
C GLU A 169 -12.22 -14.23 5.01
N MET A 170 -11.25 -14.95 4.46
CA MET A 170 -9.85 -14.53 4.45
C MET A 170 -9.61 -13.32 3.57
N VAL A 171 -10.28 -13.23 2.41
CA VAL A 171 -10.18 -12.07 1.51
C VAL A 171 -10.85 -10.86 2.15
N PHE A 172 -12.01 -11.07 2.78
CA PHE A 172 -12.68 -10.04 3.55
C PHE A 172 -11.80 -9.50 4.68
N THR A 173 -11.18 -10.39 5.45
CA THR A 173 -10.29 -10.01 6.56
C THR A 173 -9.05 -9.26 6.03
N ALA A 174 -8.47 -9.71 4.92
CA ALA A 174 -7.38 -9.01 4.25
C ALA A 174 -7.78 -7.60 3.82
N ALA A 175 -8.97 -7.44 3.25
CA ALA A 175 -9.52 -6.13 2.88
C ALA A 175 -9.59 -5.19 4.09
N GLN A 176 -9.99 -5.69 5.27
CA GLN A 176 -10.01 -4.87 6.48
C GLN A 176 -8.61 -4.52 6.99
N TYR A 177 -7.62 -5.41 6.94
CA TYR A 177 -6.25 -5.03 7.31
C TYR A 177 -5.67 -3.98 6.35
N VAL A 178 -5.90 -4.14 5.05
CA VAL A 178 -5.46 -3.16 4.04
C VAL A 178 -6.17 -1.82 4.25
N GLY A 179 -7.49 -1.85 4.50
CA GLY A 179 -8.27 -0.66 4.82
C GLY A 179 -7.78 0.03 6.08
N LEU A 180 -7.45 -0.71 7.15
CA LEU A 180 -6.86 -0.16 8.36
C LEU A 180 -5.53 0.55 8.07
N ILE A 181 -4.63 -0.07 7.31
CA ILE A 181 -3.32 0.49 6.97
C ILE A 181 -3.48 1.74 6.11
N CYS A 182 -4.27 1.68 5.04
CA CYS A 182 -4.58 2.84 4.19
C CYS A 182 -5.25 3.96 4.97
N GLY A 183 -6.17 3.64 5.90
CA GLY A 183 -6.83 4.59 6.78
C GLY A 183 -5.84 5.31 7.71
N VAL A 184 -4.91 4.58 8.34
CA VAL A 184 -3.87 5.18 9.20
C VAL A 184 -2.93 6.08 8.39
N ILE A 185 -2.42 5.59 7.26
CA ILE A 185 -1.51 6.36 6.39
C ILE A 185 -2.20 7.62 5.88
N GLY A 186 -3.45 7.50 5.42
CA GLY A 186 -4.23 8.62 4.91
C GLY A 186 -4.61 9.64 5.98
N LEU A 187 -4.93 9.20 7.20
CA LEU A 187 -5.16 10.11 8.33
C LEU A 187 -3.88 10.86 8.69
N PHE A 188 -2.75 10.15 8.81
CA PHE A 188 -1.46 10.77 9.07
C PHE A 188 -1.12 11.81 8.00
N TRP A 189 -1.26 11.44 6.72
CA TRP A 189 -1.03 12.34 5.59
C TRP A 189 -1.93 13.58 5.63
N THR A 190 -3.23 13.39 5.88
CA THR A 190 -4.21 14.48 5.92
C THR A 190 -3.89 15.47 7.04
N VAL A 191 -3.59 14.96 8.24
CA VAL A 191 -3.22 15.79 9.40
C VAL A 191 -1.88 16.50 9.14
N PHE A 192 -0.89 15.77 8.63
CA PHE A 192 0.41 16.33 8.28
C PHE A 192 0.27 17.48 7.27
N ALA A 193 -0.45 17.25 6.17
CA ALA A 193 -0.65 18.24 5.14
C ALA A 193 -1.47 19.44 5.64
N LEU A 194 -2.41 19.26 6.58
CA LEU A 194 -3.15 20.36 7.21
C LEU A 194 -2.24 21.24 8.07
N VAL A 195 -1.28 20.64 8.78
CA VAL A 195 -0.28 21.38 9.56
C VAL A 195 0.70 22.10 8.63
N VAL A 196 1.18 21.43 7.59
CA VAL A 196 2.09 22.01 6.59
C VAL A 196 1.42 23.13 5.80
N SER A 197 0.10 23.03 5.51
CA SER A 197 -0.64 24.03 4.75
C SER A 197 -0.65 25.42 5.42
N GLN A 198 -0.39 25.47 6.73
CA GLN A 198 -0.26 26.72 7.48
C GLN A 198 1.02 27.48 7.15
N ARG A 199 2.05 26.79 6.64
CA ARG A 199 3.35 27.38 6.26
C ARG A 199 3.54 27.45 4.75
N LEU A 200 3.14 26.40 4.04
CA LEU A 200 3.34 26.26 2.59
C LEU A 200 1.99 26.01 1.92
N PRO A 201 1.70 26.62 0.77
CA PRO A 201 0.45 26.35 0.06
C PRO A 201 0.45 24.90 -0.45
N VAL A 202 -0.35 24.05 0.17
CA VAL A 202 -0.70 22.74 -0.40
C VAL A 202 -1.76 22.97 -1.46
N SER A 203 -1.60 22.37 -2.63
CA SER A 203 -2.59 22.46 -3.70
C SER A 203 -3.68 21.41 -3.51
N TYR A 204 -4.92 21.78 -3.79
CA TYR A 204 -6.07 20.87 -3.83
C TYR A 204 -5.79 19.61 -4.66
N TYR A 205 -5.18 19.78 -5.84
CA TYR A 205 -4.89 18.66 -6.74
C TYR A 205 -3.85 17.69 -6.16
N HIS A 206 -2.86 18.19 -5.42
CA HIS A 206 -1.87 17.34 -4.76
C HIS A 206 -2.51 16.53 -3.64
N MET A 207 -3.38 17.15 -2.84
CA MET A 207 -4.15 16.46 -1.80
C MET A 207 -5.07 15.38 -2.40
N LEU A 208 -5.78 15.70 -3.47
CA LEU A 208 -6.66 14.75 -4.15
C LEU A 208 -5.87 13.57 -4.73
N ALA A 209 -4.79 13.84 -5.46
CA ALA A 209 -3.95 12.80 -6.08
C ALA A 209 -3.35 11.86 -5.04
N SER A 210 -2.72 12.41 -4.00
CA SER A 210 -2.16 11.61 -2.90
C SER A 210 -3.22 10.79 -2.16
N SER A 211 -4.42 11.36 -1.95
CA SER A 211 -5.53 10.63 -1.32
C SER A 211 -5.99 9.45 -2.18
N ILE A 212 -6.13 9.65 -3.50
CA ILE A 212 -6.48 8.58 -4.44
C ILE A 212 -5.41 7.48 -4.40
N MET A 213 -4.13 7.86 -4.45
CA MET A 213 -3.01 6.92 -4.43
C MET A 213 -3.01 6.05 -3.18
N ILE A 214 -3.24 6.63 -1.99
CA ILE A 214 -3.32 5.89 -0.72
C ILE A 214 -4.51 4.91 -0.71
N LEU A 215 -5.59 5.20 -1.45
CA LEU A 215 -6.77 4.34 -1.56
C LEU A 215 -6.62 3.21 -2.59
N ILE A 216 -5.68 3.30 -3.54
CA ILE A 216 -5.48 2.28 -4.60
C ILE A 216 -5.34 0.86 -3.99
N PRO A 217 -4.48 0.60 -2.99
CA PRO A 217 -4.32 -0.75 -2.44
C PRO A 217 -5.63 -1.32 -1.88
N TYR A 218 -6.40 -0.51 -1.15
CA TYR A 218 -7.70 -0.93 -0.63
C TYR A 218 -8.71 -1.18 -1.77
N GLY A 219 -8.77 -0.27 -2.74
CA GLY A 219 -9.62 -0.39 -3.92
C GLY A 219 -9.35 -1.68 -4.71
N LEU A 220 -8.09 -2.04 -4.92
CA LEU A 220 -7.70 -3.28 -5.61
C LEU A 220 -8.17 -4.53 -4.87
N VAL A 221 -8.01 -4.59 -3.54
CA VAL A 221 -8.43 -5.75 -2.74
C VAL A 221 -9.94 -5.87 -2.66
N VAL A 222 -10.65 -4.74 -2.51
CA VAL A 222 -12.12 -4.71 -2.54
C VAL A 222 -12.65 -5.09 -3.91
N LEU A 223 -12.04 -4.60 -5.00
CA LEU A 223 -12.42 -4.97 -6.37
C LEU A 223 -12.21 -6.46 -6.61
N TYR A 224 -11.07 -7.03 -6.19
CA TYR A 224 -10.83 -8.47 -6.26
C TYR A 224 -11.90 -9.26 -5.50
N TRP A 225 -12.21 -8.85 -4.27
CA TRP A 225 -13.26 -9.46 -3.45
C TRP A 225 -14.63 -9.36 -4.12
N PHE A 226 -14.98 -8.20 -4.68
CA PHE A 226 -16.23 -7.98 -5.42
C PHE A 226 -16.34 -8.90 -6.65
N ILE A 227 -15.27 -9.04 -7.44
CA ILE A 227 -15.22 -9.95 -8.60
C ILE A 227 -15.49 -11.39 -8.17
N LEU A 228 -14.95 -11.85 -7.03
CA LEU A 228 -15.25 -13.18 -6.50
C LEU A 228 -16.74 -13.31 -6.17
N LYS A 229 -17.32 -12.29 -5.54
CA LYS A 229 -18.72 -12.27 -5.09
C LYS A 229 -19.75 -12.15 -6.21
N CYS A 230 -19.41 -11.53 -7.34
CA CYS A 230 -20.27 -11.50 -8.54
C CYS A 230 -20.63 -12.90 -9.07
N ASN A 231 -19.85 -13.93 -8.72
CA ASN A 231 -20.09 -15.32 -9.11
C ASN A 231 -20.88 -16.12 -8.05
N GLU A 232 -21.29 -15.49 -6.94
CA GLU A 232 -22.03 -16.11 -5.84
C GLU A 232 -23.46 -15.53 -5.75
N LYS A 233 -24.40 -16.30 -5.21
CA LYS A 233 -25.75 -15.78 -4.89
C LYS A 233 -25.62 -14.73 -3.79
N ILE A 234 -26.41 -13.65 -3.87
CA ILE A 234 -26.34 -12.53 -2.91
C ILE A 234 -26.50 -12.99 -1.46
N GLY A 235 -27.41 -13.94 -1.20
CA GLY A 235 -27.61 -14.51 0.14
C GLY A 235 -26.41 -15.30 0.69
N ASP A 236 -25.42 -15.60 -0.15
CA ASP A 236 -24.21 -16.32 0.23
C ASP A 236 -22.98 -15.41 0.44
N TRP A 237 -23.11 -14.11 0.17
CA TRP A 237 -21.98 -13.18 0.24
C TRP A 237 -21.37 -13.11 1.64
N TYR A 238 -22.25 -13.14 2.65
CA TYR A 238 -21.91 -13.05 4.05
C TYR A 238 -22.66 -14.14 4.82
N ASP A 239 -22.03 -14.66 5.86
CA ASP A 239 -22.77 -15.38 6.90
C ASP A 239 -23.56 -14.37 7.77
N GLU A 240 -24.58 -14.84 8.49
CA GLU A 240 -25.43 -14.02 9.36
C GLU A 240 -24.59 -13.23 10.38
N LYS A 241 -23.59 -13.89 10.97
CA LYS A 241 -22.65 -13.26 11.89
C LYS A 241 -21.85 -12.16 11.21
N GLN A 242 -21.27 -12.45 10.04
CA GLN A 242 -20.45 -11.49 9.29
C GLN A 242 -21.27 -10.27 8.87
N SER A 243 -22.51 -10.47 8.43
CA SER A 243 -23.45 -9.38 8.12
C SER A 243 -23.71 -8.51 9.36
N ARG A 244 -24.00 -9.12 10.51
CA ARG A 244 -24.24 -8.40 11.77
C ARG A 244 -23.02 -7.57 12.18
N ASP A 245 -21.82 -8.11 12.06
CA ASP A 245 -20.58 -7.42 12.43
C ASP A 245 -20.30 -6.23 11.48
N VAL A 246 -20.55 -6.39 10.18
CA VAL A 246 -20.46 -5.31 9.19
C VAL A 246 -21.46 -4.20 9.49
N TYR A 247 -22.74 -4.54 9.75
CA TYR A 247 -23.78 -3.54 10.05
C TYR A 247 -23.49 -2.79 11.34
N ARG A 248 -23.07 -3.49 12.40
CA ARG A 248 -22.70 -2.87 13.67
C ARG A 248 -21.50 -1.94 13.50
N SER A 249 -20.47 -2.36 12.78
CA SER A 249 -19.26 -1.58 12.53
C SER A 249 -19.56 -0.36 11.66
N GLY A 250 -20.40 -0.50 10.63
CA GLY A 250 -20.87 0.59 9.79
C GLY A 250 -21.66 1.64 10.58
N PHE A 251 -22.64 1.21 11.38
CA PHE A 251 -23.41 2.11 12.24
C PHE A 251 -22.53 2.83 13.26
N THR A 252 -21.64 2.10 13.93
CA THR A 252 -20.71 2.70 14.91
C THR A 252 -19.77 3.69 14.25
N THR A 253 -19.26 3.38 13.04
CA THR A 253 -18.43 4.30 12.25
C THR A 253 -19.18 5.59 11.96
N LEU A 254 -20.42 5.50 11.47
CA LEU A 254 -21.26 6.67 11.20
C LEU A 254 -21.46 7.54 12.45
N VAL A 255 -21.79 6.90 13.59
CA VAL A 255 -22.01 7.63 14.85
C VAL A 255 -20.72 8.32 15.34
N LEU A 256 -19.55 7.71 15.13
CA LEU A 256 -18.26 8.29 15.53
C LEU A 256 -17.75 9.34 14.54
N THR A 257 -18.04 9.22 13.24
CA THR A 257 -17.59 10.22 12.26
C THR A 257 -18.31 11.55 12.42
N ILE A 258 -19.58 11.58 12.84
CA ILE A 258 -20.32 12.83 13.08
C ILE A 258 -19.59 13.77 14.07
N PRO A 259 -19.28 13.37 15.32
CA PRO A 259 -18.57 14.24 16.26
C PRO A 259 -17.13 14.54 15.83
N LEU A 260 -16.46 13.61 15.14
CA LEU A 260 -15.11 13.86 14.59
C LEU A 260 -15.13 14.93 13.49
N MET A 261 -16.12 14.89 12.60
CA MET A 261 -16.29 15.90 11.56
C MET A 261 -16.71 17.25 12.15
N LEU A 262 -17.53 17.26 13.21
CA LEU A 262 -17.84 18.49 13.94
C LEU A 262 -16.57 19.08 14.58
N ALA A 263 -15.75 18.26 15.23
CA ALA A 263 -14.48 18.71 15.79
C ALA A 263 -13.55 19.29 14.71
N LEU A 264 -13.42 18.60 13.57
CA LEU A 264 -12.63 19.09 12.44
C LEU A 264 -13.18 20.41 11.89
N PHE A 265 -14.50 20.52 11.75
CA PHE A 265 -15.15 21.76 11.29
C PHE A 265 -14.81 22.94 12.19
N LEU A 266 -14.91 22.76 13.52
CA LEU A 266 -14.55 23.79 14.51
C LEU A 266 -13.07 24.15 14.47
N VAL A 267 -12.18 23.19 14.16
CA VAL A 267 -10.74 23.42 14.04
C VAL A 267 -10.41 24.21 12.76
N ILE A 268 -10.96 23.80 11.61
CA ILE A 268 -10.67 24.42 10.31
C ILE A 268 -11.20 25.86 10.24
N HIS A 269 -12.36 26.13 10.85
CA HIS A 269 -12.97 27.48 10.87
C HIS A 269 -12.50 28.34 12.04
N ASN A 270 -11.48 27.90 12.76
CA ASN A 270 -10.82 28.75 13.75
C ASN A 270 -9.70 29.53 13.07
N ASP A 271 -10.04 30.74 12.59
CA ASP A 271 -9.12 31.63 11.87
C ASP A 271 -7.85 31.98 12.68
N ALA A 272 -7.87 31.83 14.01
CA ALA A 272 -6.70 32.04 14.85
C ALA A 272 -5.68 30.89 14.76
N LEU A 273 -6.11 29.70 14.33
CA LEU A 273 -5.29 28.49 14.26
C LEU A 273 -5.07 27.99 12.83
N PHE A 274 -6.05 28.16 11.94
CA PHE A 274 -6.02 27.62 10.57
C PHE A 274 -6.52 28.66 9.57
N ILE A 275 -5.68 28.98 8.59
CA ILE A 275 -6.01 29.97 7.53
C ILE A 275 -6.34 29.25 6.20
N ARG A 276 -5.95 27.98 6.06
CA ARG A 276 -6.06 27.19 4.83
C ARG A 276 -6.44 25.74 5.15
N GLY A 277 -7.73 25.41 5.03
CA GLY A 277 -8.24 24.07 5.42
C GLY A 277 -9.46 23.54 4.65
N ASP A 278 -10.07 24.31 3.77
CA ASP A 278 -11.44 24.06 3.28
C ASP A 278 -11.67 22.76 2.50
N TYR A 279 -10.61 22.13 1.99
CA TYR A 279 -10.70 20.87 1.23
C TYR A 279 -10.13 19.65 1.98
N PHE A 280 -9.64 19.83 3.22
CA PHE A 280 -9.08 18.73 4.02
C PHE A 280 -10.15 17.85 4.66
N TRP A 281 -11.38 18.36 4.80
CA TRP A 281 -12.48 17.63 5.42
C TRP A 281 -12.83 16.33 4.68
N PHE A 282 -12.72 16.30 3.36
CA PHE A 282 -13.12 15.14 2.57
C PHE A 282 -12.11 13.98 2.68
N PRO A 283 -10.80 14.18 2.46
CA PRO A 283 -9.79 13.17 2.77
C PRO A 283 -9.87 12.69 4.23
N PHE A 284 -10.04 13.63 5.18
CA PHE A 284 -10.16 13.28 6.59
C PHE A 284 -11.36 12.37 6.87
N LEU A 285 -12.53 12.70 6.30
CA LEU A 285 -13.74 11.90 6.40
C LEU A 285 -13.53 10.50 5.83
N ILE A 286 -12.97 10.38 4.63
CA ILE A 286 -12.74 9.09 3.97
C ILE A 286 -11.81 8.22 4.82
N PHE A 287 -10.65 8.74 5.20
CA PHE A 287 -9.65 7.94 5.92
C PHE A 287 -10.08 7.62 7.35
N THR A 288 -10.81 8.51 8.01
CA THR A 288 -11.44 8.24 9.31
C THR A 288 -12.48 7.14 9.19
N SER A 289 -13.37 7.23 8.19
CA SER A 289 -14.40 6.22 7.96
C SER A 289 -13.78 4.86 7.65
N LEU A 290 -12.78 4.83 6.78
CA LEU A 290 -12.06 3.61 6.42
C LEU A 290 -11.35 2.99 7.63
N PHE A 291 -10.60 3.80 8.39
CA PHE A 291 -9.90 3.37 9.59
C PHE A 291 -10.86 2.79 10.63
N LEU A 292 -11.91 3.53 11.00
CA LEU A 292 -12.87 3.11 12.02
C LEU A 292 -13.64 1.87 11.57
N PHE A 293 -14.14 1.85 10.34
CA PHE A 293 -14.88 0.71 9.82
C PHE A 293 -14.03 -0.56 9.82
N SER A 294 -12.81 -0.49 9.31
CA SER A 294 -11.92 -1.65 9.27
C SER A 294 -11.48 -2.10 10.66
N LEU A 295 -11.14 -1.17 11.56
CA LEU A 295 -10.77 -1.49 12.93
C LEU A 295 -11.92 -2.18 13.69
N LEU A 296 -13.12 -1.58 13.66
CA LEU A 296 -14.28 -2.09 14.38
C LEU A 296 -14.73 -3.45 13.84
N THR A 297 -14.63 -3.65 12.53
CA THR A 297 -14.92 -4.93 11.88
C THR A 297 -13.92 -6.01 12.34
N LEU A 298 -12.61 -5.70 12.34
CA LEU A 298 -11.58 -6.64 12.80
C LEU A 298 -11.72 -6.98 14.29
N VAL A 299 -12.02 -5.99 15.13
CA VAL A 299 -12.23 -6.20 16.58
C VAL A 299 -13.46 -7.05 16.85
N SER A 300 -14.57 -6.78 16.15
CA SER A 300 -15.81 -7.57 16.29
C SER A 300 -15.59 -9.01 15.84
N TYR A 301 -14.86 -9.21 14.73
CA TYR A 301 -14.54 -10.52 14.18
C TYR A 301 -13.59 -11.34 15.08
N ARG A 302 -12.63 -10.69 15.77
CA ARG A 302 -11.68 -11.36 16.70
C ARG A 302 -12.25 -11.75 18.06
N ARG A 303 -13.35 -11.14 18.53
CA ARG A 303 -13.91 -11.36 19.88
C ARG A 303 -14.72 -12.66 20.03
N THR A 304 -14.52 -13.60 19.12
CA THR A 304 -15.24 -14.87 18.98
C THR A 304 -14.30 -15.92 18.44
#